data_AF-A0A447P751-F1
#
_entry.id   AF-A0A447P751-F1
#
_cell.length_a   1.000
_cell.length_b   1.000
_cell.length_c   1.000
_cell.angle_alpha   90.00
_cell.angle_beta   90.00
_cell.angle_gamma   90.00
#
_symmetry.space_group_name_H-M   'P 1'
#
loop_
_entity.id
_entity.type
_entity.pdbx_description
1 polymer ?
#
loop_
_entity_poly.entity_id
_entity_poly.type
_entity_poly.pdbx_seq_one_letter_code
_entity_poly.pdbx_strand_id
1 'polypeptide(L)'
;MIAFTSLLLSFAIVPVSPNWVVADLNIGILFFLMMAGLAVYAVLFAGWSSNTNTRCWGAMRASAQTVSYEVFLGLSLMGVVAQAGSFNMTISSITRRICGT
;
A
#
# COMPACT_ATOMS: atom_id res chain seq x y z
N MET A 1 8.55 10.60 -10.85
CA MET A 1 7.77 9.60 -11.61
C MET A 1 7.47 8.35 -10.79
N ILE A 2 8.41 7.81 -10.01
CA ILE A 2 8.20 6.59 -9.20
C ILE A 2 6.99 6.68 -8.25
N ALA A 3 6.85 7.78 -7.50
CA ALA A 3 5.69 7.99 -6.61
C ALA A 3 4.35 8.14 -7.36
N PHE A 4 4.40 8.65 -8.60
CA PHE A 4 3.20 8.80 -9.42
C PHE A 4 2.78 7.44 -9.99
N THR A 5 3.73 6.67 -10.52
CA THR A 5 3.46 5.31 -11.00
C THR A 5 2.97 4.40 -9.87
N SER A 6 3.54 4.51 -8.66
CA SER A 6 3.10 3.67 -7.54
C SER A 6 1.66 3.95 -7.12
N LEU A 7 1.22 5.21 -7.18
CA LEU A 7 -0.17 5.59 -6.94
C LEU A 7 -1.12 4.97 -7.97
N LEU A 8 -0.81 5.07 -9.27
CA LEU A 8 -1.68 4.51 -10.32
C LEU A 8 -1.78 2.99 -10.22
N LEU A 9 -0.69 2.29 -9.91
CA LEU A 9 -0.73 0.83 -9.72
C LEU A 9 -1.49 0.41 -8.45
N SER A 10 -1.50 1.24 -7.41
CA SER A 10 -2.25 0.95 -6.17
C SER A 10 -3.77 0.90 -6.40
N PHE A 11 -4.29 1.77 -7.29
CA PHE A 11 -5.71 1.76 -7.67
C PHE A 11 -6.14 0.49 -8.43
N ALA A 12 -5.22 -0.31 -8.98
CA ALA A 12 -5.56 -1.54 -9.69
C ALA A 12 -6.03 -2.68 -8.77
N ILE A 13 -5.74 -2.61 -7.47
CA ILE A 13 -6.10 -3.67 -6.50
C ILE A 13 -7.46 -3.40 -5.85
N VAL A 14 -7.94 -2.15 -5.84
CA VAL A 14 -9.16 -1.78 -5.11
C VAL A 14 -10.40 -2.27 -5.88
N PRO A 15 -11.24 -3.14 -5.30
CA PRO A 15 -12.48 -3.58 -5.94
C PRO A 15 -13.50 -2.43 -5.93
N VAL A 16 -14.01 -2.06 -7.11
CA VAL A 16 -15.03 -0.99 -7.25
C VAL A 16 -16.45 -1.56 -7.18
N SER A 17 -16.64 -2.83 -7.54
CA SER A 17 -17.92 -3.54 -7.37
C SER A 17 -17.72 -5.04 -7.13
N PRO A 18 -18.73 -5.77 -6.63
CA PRO A 18 -18.62 -7.22 -6.34
C PRO A 18 -18.24 -8.08 -7.56
N ASN A 19 -18.53 -7.59 -8.76
CA ASN A 19 -18.28 -8.28 -10.03
C ASN A 19 -17.15 -7.64 -10.86
N TRP A 20 -16.60 -6.50 -10.45
CA TRP A 20 -15.51 -5.81 -11.14
C TRP A 20 -14.31 -5.69 -10.23
N VAL A 21 -13.38 -6.64 -10.42
CA VAL A 21 -12.03 -6.60 -9.87
C VAL A 21 -11.07 -6.40 -11.04
N VAL A 22 -10.25 -5.35 -10.97
CA VAL A 22 -9.30 -4.99 -12.04
C VAL A 22 -8.14 -5.98 -12.10
N ALA A 23 -7.69 -6.52 -10.96
CA ALA A 23 -6.72 -7.62 -10.91
C ALA A 23 -6.96 -8.52 -9.69
N ASP A 24 -7.29 -9.80 -9.92
CA ASP A 24 -7.41 -10.80 -8.87
C ASP A 24 -6.02 -11.34 -8.52
N LEU A 25 -5.36 -10.72 -7.54
CA LEU A 25 -4.11 -11.25 -6.98
C LEU A 25 -4.40 -11.99 -5.68
N ASN A 26 -3.89 -13.22 -5.58
CA ASN A 26 -3.85 -13.98 -4.31
C ASN A 26 -3.09 -13.25 -3.19
N ILE A 27 -2.32 -12.21 -3.52
CA ILE A 27 -1.43 -11.46 -2.64
C ILE A 27 -1.84 -9.96 -2.63
N GLY A 28 -3.14 -9.66 -2.83
CA GLY A 28 -3.65 -8.30 -3.05
C GLY A 28 -3.25 -7.29 -1.97
N ILE A 29 -3.45 -7.62 -0.68
CA ILE A 29 -3.13 -6.70 0.43
C ILE A 29 -1.61 -6.46 0.58
N LEU A 30 -0.80 -7.49 0.30
CA LEU A 30 0.66 -7.39 0.34
C LEU A 30 1.19 -6.54 -0.81
N PHE A 31 0.57 -6.63 -1.99
CA PHE A 31 0.93 -5.79 -3.13
C PHE A 31 0.68 -4.31 -2.82
N PHE A 32 -0.44 -3.98 -2.18
CA PHE A 32 -0.72 -2.61 -1.73
C PHE A 32 0.38 -2.10 -0.77
N LEU A 33 0.77 -2.91 0.21
CA LEU A 33 1.85 -2.57 1.14
C LEU A 33 3.20 -2.37 0.42
N MET A 34 3.50 -3.20 -0.58
CA MET A 34 4.73 -3.12 -1.36
C MET A 34 4.81 -1.82 -2.18
N MET A 35 3.69 -1.41 -2.79
CA MET A 35 3.62 -0.16 -3.57
C MET A 35 3.69 1.09 -2.68
N ALA A 36 3.14 1.02 -1.46
CA ALA A 36 3.28 2.07 -0.45
C ALA A 36 4.77 2.28 -0.10
N GLY A 37 5.48 1.22 0.28
CA GLY A 37 6.91 1.31 0.62
C GLY A 37 7.79 1.88 -0.51
N LEU A 38 7.49 1.55 -1.76
CA LEU A 38 8.18 2.11 -2.94
C LEU A 38 7.98 3.63 -3.08
N ALA A 39 6.85 4.17 -2.63
CA ALA A 39 6.58 5.61 -2.67
C ALA A 39 7.49 6.39 -1.71
N VAL A 40 7.80 5.84 -0.53
CA VAL A 40 8.72 6.49 0.43
C VAL A 40 10.13 6.64 -0.16
N TYR A 41 10.64 5.61 -0.83
CA TYR A 41 11.95 5.69 -1.49
C TYR A 41 12.02 6.80 -2.54
N ALA A 42 10.92 7.06 -3.24
CA ALA A 42 10.86 8.16 -4.21
C ALA A 42 11.04 9.54 -3.55
N VAL A 43 10.50 9.74 -2.33
CA VAL A 43 10.66 10.98 -1.55
C VAL A 43 12.12 11.15 -1.11
N LEU A 44 12.76 10.06 -0.67
CA LEU A 44 14.17 10.09 -0.28
C LEU A 44 15.08 10.48 -1.45
N PHE A 45 14.89 9.86 -2.62
CA PHE A 45 15.69 10.18 -3.82
C PHE A 45 15.43 11.60 -4.34
N ALA A 46 14.20 12.11 -4.25
CA ALA A 46 13.89 13.49 -4.58
C ALA A 46 14.63 14.49 -3.67
N GLY A 47 14.72 14.17 -2.37
CA GLY A 47 15.50 14.93 -1.40
C GLY A 47 17.00 14.92 -1.69
N TRP A 48 17.55 13.76 -2.03
CA TRP A 48 18.97 13.59 -2.32
C TRP A 48 19.41 14.30 -3.60
N SER A 49 18.54 14.37 -4.62
CA SER A 49 18.80 15.14 -5.84
C SER A 49 18.84 16.66 -5.60
N SER A 50 18.33 17.14 -4.47
CA SER A 50 18.31 18.57 -4.16
C SER A 50 19.67 18.99 -3.58
N ASN A 51 20.50 19.67 -4.38
CA ASN A 51 21.88 20.07 -4.08
C ASN A 51 22.03 21.13 -2.98
N THR A 52 21.40 20.91 -1.82
CA THR A 52 21.54 21.74 -0.62
C THR A 52 21.29 20.92 0.64
N ASN A 53 22.14 21.10 1.65
CA ASN A 53 22.08 20.35 2.91
C ASN A 53 20.70 20.41 3.59
N THR A 54 20.05 21.57 3.67
CA THR A 54 18.77 21.74 4.37
C THR A 54 17.62 20.96 3.73
N ARG A 55 17.60 20.84 2.40
CA ARG A 55 16.56 20.09 1.68
C ARG A 55 16.72 18.57 1.87
N CYS A 56 17.96 18.09 1.92
CA CYS A 56 18.25 16.69 2.21
C CYS A 56 17.79 16.28 3.63
N TRP A 57 18.12 17.08 4.65
CA TRP A 57 17.64 16.84 6.02
C TRP A 57 16.12 16.96 6.16
N GLY A 58 15.49 17.88 5.43
CA GLY A 58 14.03 18.00 5.37
C GLY A 58 13.36 16.75 4.77
N ALA A 59 13.92 16.23 3.67
CA ALA A 59 13.43 15.03 3.03
C ALA A 59 13.61 13.78 3.91
N MET A 60 14.73 13.67 4.64
CA MET A 60 14.96 12.54 5.56
C MET A 60 13.97 12.51 6.73
N ARG A 61 13.59 13.69 7.25
CA ARG A 61 12.53 13.79 8.28
C ARG A 61 11.17 13.41 7.72
N ALA A 62 10.83 13.90 6.54
CA ALA A 62 9.59 13.55 5.87
C ALA A 62 9.50 12.03 5.64
N SER A 63 10.57 11.41 5.11
CA SER A 63 10.60 9.96 4.88
C SER A 63 10.48 9.16 6.18
N ALA A 64 11.15 9.56 7.25
CA ALA A 64 11.06 8.87 8.54
C ALA A 64 9.63 8.89 9.10
N GLN A 65 8.92 10.01 8.93
CA GLN A 65 7.52 10.13 9.32
C GLN A 65 6.63 9.22 8.46
N THR A 66 6.79 9.22 7.13
CA THR A 66 5.97 8.40 6.23
C THR A 66 6.16 6.90 6.48
N VAL A 67 7.42 6.44 6.67
CA VAL A 67 7.71 5.03 7.00
C VAL A 67 7.01 4.62 8.29
N SER A 68 7.03 5.48 9.31
CA SER A 68 6.40 5.18 10.59
C SER A 68 4.91 4.90 10.41
N TYR A 69 4.19 5.73 9.63
CA TYR A 69 2.76 5.52 9.37
C TYR A 69 2.48 4.25 8.54
N GLU A 70 3.36 3.87 7.62
CA GLU A 70 3.18 2.64 6.83
C GLU A 70 3.30 1.38 7.67
N VAL A 71 4.27 1.32 8.59
CA VAL A 71 4.46 0.16 9.46
C VAL A 71 3.24 -0.03 10.37
N PHE A 72 2.71 1.05 10.95
CA PHE A 72 1.50 0.97 11.77
C PHE A 72 0.26 0.57 10.95
N LEU A 73 0.11 1.10 9.73
CA LEU A 73 -0.96 0.71 8.83
C LEU A 73 -0.88 -0.79 8.48
N GLY A 74 0.31 -1.30 8.18
CA GLY A 74 0.54 -2.72 7.92
C GLY A 74 0.19 -3.61 9.11
N LEU A 75 0.57 -3.21 10.33
CA LEU A 75 0.22 -3.92 11.56
C LEU A 75 -1.29 -3.92 11.82
N SER A 76 -1.98 -2.79 11.62
CA SER A 76 -3.43 -2.73 11.78
C SER A 76 -4.17 -3.62 10.78
N LEU A 77 -3.66 -3.75 9.55
CA LEU A 77 -4.25 -4.64 8.53
C LEU A 77 -4.10 -6.13 8.87
N MET A 78 -3.06 -6.53 9.60
CA MET A 78 -2.88 -7.94 9.98
C MET A 78 -4.03 -8.48 10.83
N GLY A 79 -4.71 -7.64 11.62
CA GLY A 79 -5.90 -8.04 12.36
C GLY A 79 -7.07 -8.46 11.45
N VAL A 80 -7.24 -7.75 10.32
CA VAL A 80 -8.28 -8.05 9.32
C VAL A 80 -7.93 -9.32 8.55
N VAL A 81 -6.66 -9.47 8.17
CA VAL A 81 -6.15 -10.68 7.50
C VAL A 81 -6.33 -11.91 8.38
N ALA A 82 -6.07 -11.80 9.68
CA ALA A 82 -6.24 -12.91 10.63
C ALA A 82 -7.70 -13.39 10.71
N GLN A 83 -8.69 -12.49 10.57
CA GLN A 83 -10.10 -12.86 10.48
C GLN A 83 -10.50 -13.38 9.08
N ALA A 84 -9.94 -12.83 8.01
CA ALA A 84 -10.27 -13.23 6.64
C ALA A 84 -9.63 -14.58 6.21
N GLY A 85 -8.49 -14.95 6.80
CA GLY A 85 -7.75 -16.18 6.47
C GLY A 85 -7.20 -16.23 5.04
N SER A 86 -7.26 -15.12 4.30
CA SER A 86 -6.80 -14.96 2.93
C SER A 86 -6.26 -13.55 2.71
N PHE A 87 -5.29 -13.43 1.80
CA PHE A 87 -4.71 -12.16 1.38
C PHE A 87 -5.37 -11.59 0.10
N ASN A 88 -6.38 -12.28 -0.44
CA ASN A 88 -7.14 -11.84 -1.61
C ASN A 88 -8.13 -10.74 -1.20
N MET A 89 -8.17 -9.65 -1.98
CA MET A 89 -9.01 -8.47 -1.75
C MET A 89 -10.38 -8.56 -2.44
N THR A 90 -10.76 -9.72 -2.97
CA THR A 90 -12.11 -9.94 -3.51
C THR A 90 -13.16 -9.88 -2.41
N ILE A 91 -14.07 -8.92 -2.52
CA ILE A 91 -15.21 -8.82 -1.59
C ILE A 91 -16.11 -10.07 -1.63
N SER A 92 -16.13 -10.79 -2.77
CA SER A 92 -16.87 -12.05 -2.93
C SER A 92 -16.28 -13.24 -2.17
N SER A 93 -14.98 -13.21 -1.82
CA SER A 93 -14.34 -14.28 -1.03
C SER A 93 -14.44 -14.01 0.47
N ILE A 94 -14.37 -12.74 0.89
CA ILE A 94 -14.57 -12.30 2.26
C ILE A 94 -16.06 -12.45 2.66
N THR A 95 -17.01 -12.03 1.82
CA THR A 95 -18.45 -12.18 2.11
C THR A 95 -18.91 -13.63 2.10
N ARG A 96 -18.44 -14.50 1.18
CA ARG A 96 -18.81 -15.93 1.18
C ARG A 96 -18.32 -16.69 2.41
N ARG A 97 -17.18 -16.29 3.00
CA ARG A 97 -16.66 -16.92 4.23
C ARG A 97 -17.33 -16.39 5.51
N ILE A 98 -17.76 -15.13 5.54
CA ILE A 98 -18.46 -14.55 6.70
C ILE A 98 -19.96 -14.89 6.70
N CYS A 99 -20.59 -14.98 5.52
CA CYS A 99 -22.05 -15.17 5.40
C CYS A 99 -22.49 -16.63 5.15
N GLY A 100 -21.59 -17.55 4.80
CA GLY A 100 -21.90 -18.99 4.77
C GLY A 100 -23.16 -19.39 4.00
N THR A 101 -23.22 -19.06 2.70
CA THR A 101 -24.00 -19.76 1.64
C THR A 101 -23.26 -19.65 0.32
#